data_AF-A0A7J0DKS9-F1
#
_entry.id   AF-A0A7J0DKS9-F1
#
_cell.length_a   1.000
_cell.length_b   1.000
_cell.length_c   1.000
_cell.angle_alpha   90.00
_cell.angle_beta   90.00
_cell.angle_gamma   90.00
#
_symmetry.space_group_name_H-M   'P 1'
#
loop_
_entity.id
_entity.type
_entity.pdbx_description
1 polymer ?
#
loop_
_entity_poly.entity_id
_entity_poly.type
_entity_poly.pdbx_seq_one_letter_code
_entity_poly.pdbx_strand_id
1 'polypeptide(L)'
;MTEYNLYSDNFKEFKIPNYILVPDSGCESLPDIPSCPVLVFINSKSGGQLGGDLLVTYRALLNKNQVIDLLEEAPDDVLHRLYLNLEKLKNNGDKLALILEERLRIIVAGGDGTAGWLLGVVSDLKLSQPPPIATVPLGTGNNLPFSFGWVGEILLL
;
A
#
# COMPACT_ATOMS: atom_id res chain seq x y z
N MET A 1 20.13 -20.26 -4.79
CA MET A 1 19.83 -19.27 -5.87
C MET A 1 18.46 -19.52 -6.51
N THR A 2 17.89 -20.72 -6.39
CA THR A 2 16.56 -21.09 -6.95
C THR A 2 15.36 -20.72 -6.05
N GLU A 3 15.47 -20.73 -4.73
CA GLU A 3 14.37 -20.34 -3.82
C GLU A 3 14.00 -18.86 -3.89
N TYR A 4 14.98 -17.96 -4.04
CA TYR A 4 14.73 -16.51 -4.11
C TYR A 4 13.88 -16.10 -5.32
N ASN A 5 14.06 -16.76 -6.47
CA ASN A 5 13.28 -16.45 -7.67
C ASN A 5 11.82 -16.89 -7.51
N LEU A 6 11.57 -18.02 -6.84
CA LEU A 6 10.22 -18.52 -6.55
C LEU A 6 9.46 -17.58 -5.60
N TYR A 7 10.13 -17.06 -4.55
CA TYR A 7 9.55 -16.03 -3.69
C TYR A 7 9.27 -14.74 -4.46
N SER A 8 10.19 -14.29 -5.34
CA SER A 8 10.02 -13.05 -6.11
C SER A 8 8.87 -13.11 -7.12
N ASP A 9 8.60 -14.29 -7.68
CA ASP A 9 7.49 -14.53 -8.61
C ASP A 9 6.14 -14.48 -7.88
N ASN A 10 6.07 -14.95 -6.63
CA ASN A 10 4.85 -14.92 -5.82
C ASN A 10 4.38 -13.51 -5.47
N PHE A 11 5.25 -12.48 -5.48
CA PHE A 11 4.85 -11.11 -5.14
C PHE A 11 4.50 -10.23 -6.34
N LYS A 12 4.57 -10.75 -7.57
CA LYS A 12 4.26 -9.96 -8.78
C LYS A 12 2.84 -9.41 -8.76
N GLU A 13 1.90 -10.16 -8.22
CA GLU A 13 0.49 -9.75 -8.13
C GLU A 13 0.23 -8.53 -7.25
N PHE A 14 1.13 -8.23 -6.31
CA PHE A 14 1.02 -7.08 -5.42
C PHE A 14 1.76 -5.84 -5.94
N LYS A 15 2.63 -5.99 -6.94
CA LYS A 15 3.53 -4.91 -7.36
C LYS A 15 2.83 -3.87 -8.21
N ILE A 16 2.98 -2.60 -7.79
CA ILE A 16 2.57 -1.44 -8.57
C ILE A 16 3.76 -0.94 -9.42
N PRO A 17 3.57 -0.72 -10.74
CA PRO A 17 4.61 -0.14 -11.60
C PRO A 17 5.04 1.26 -11.16
N ASN A 18 6.31 1.61 -11.40
CA ASN A 18 6.85 2.90 -10.93
C ASN A 18 6.14 4.11 -11.52
N TYR A 19 5.79 4.08 -12.80
CA TYR A 19 5.16 5.21 -13.49
C TYR A 19 3.77 5.58 -12.94
N ILE A 20 3.14 4.66 -12.19
CA ILE A 20 1.90 4.90 -11.46
C ILE A 20 2.16 5.65 -10.15
N LEU A 21 3.23 5.28 -9.42
CA LEU A 21 3.57 5.81 -8.10
C LEU A 21 4.36 7.13 -8.17
N VAL A 22 5.22 7.25 -9.19
CA VAL A 22 6.11 8.37 -9.43
C VAL A 22 5.77 8.91 -10.82
N PRO A 23 5.00 10.01 -10.90
CA PRO A 23 4.63 10.63 -12.16
C PRO A 23 5.87 10.92 -13.01
N ASP A 24 5.74 10.74 -14.32
CA ASP A 24 6.77 11.01 -15.32
C ASP A 24 8.07 10.17 -15.15
N SER A 25 8.06 9.15 -14.28
CA SER A 25 9.06 8.09 -14.37
C SER A 25 8.83 7.28 -15.66
N GLY A 26 9.92 6.88 -16.33
CA GLY A 26 9.85 6.27 -17.67
C GLY A 26 8.94 5.04 -17.73
N CYS A 27 8.45 4.72 -18.93
CA CYS A 27 7.56 3.59 -19.14
C CYS A 27 8.27 2.26 -18.85
N GLU A 28 7.73 1.48 -17.92
CA GLU A 28 8.16 0.12 -17.63
C GLU A 28 7.21 -0.86 -18.33
N SER A 29 7.73 -1.75 -19.17
CA SER A 29 6.94 -2.87 -19.69
C SER A 29 6.79 -3.92 -18.58
N LEU A 30 5.64 -3.95 -17.91
CA LEU A 30 5.28 -5.10 -17.08
C LEU A 30 4.66 -6.19 -17.96
N PRO A 31 5.10 -7.46 -17.85
CA PRO A 31 4.53 -8.56 -18.61
C PRO A 31 3.11 -8.90 -18.16
N ASP A 32 2.75 -8.63 -16.90
CA ASP A 32 1.52 -9.07 -16.26
C ASP A 32 0.80 -7.94 -15.51
N ILE A 33 -0.53 -7.97 -15.52
CA ILE A 33 -1.40 -7.06 -14.76
C ILE A 33 -1.51 -7.59 -13.32
N PRO A 34 -1.20 -6.79 -12.29
CA PRO A 34 -1.32 -7.23 -10.89
C PRO A 34 -2.79 -7.52 -10.53
N SER A 35 -3.05 -8.67 -9.92
CA SER A 35 -4.38 -9.05 -9.42
C SER A 35 -4.79 -8.27 -8.17
N CYS A 36 -3.83 -7.86 -7.36
CA CYS A 36 -4.07 -7.29 -6.03
C CYS A 36 -2.97 -6.28 -5.66
N PRO A 37 -2.81 -5.18 -6.42
CA PRO A 37 -1.80 -4.15 -6.15
C PRO A 37 -1.87 -3.61 -4.71
N VAL A 38 -0.74 -3.57 -4.00
CA VAL A 38 -0.67 -3.15 -2.60
C VAL A 38 0.17 -1.88 -2.44
N LEU A 39 -0.40 -0.90 -1.74
CA LEU A 39 0.31 0.26 -1.21
C LEU A 39 0.43 0.13 0.32
N VAL A 40 1.64 0.24 0.84
CA VAL A 40 1.93 -0.02 2.26
C VAL A 40 2.39 1.26 2.92
N PHE A 41 1.74 1.65 4.01
CA PHE A 41 2.14 2.73 4.90
C PHE A 41 2.63 2.16 6.22
N ILE A 42 3.81 2.55 6.67
CA ILE A 42 4.42 2.02 7.89
C ILE A 42 4.89 3.18 8.75
N ASN A 43 4.52 3.21 10.02
CA ASN A 43 5.19 4.05 10.99
C ASN A 43 6.40 3.30 11.56
N SER A 44 7.60 3.62 11.07
CA SER A 44 8.82 2.87 11.39
C SER A 44 9.24 2.91 12.87
N LYS A 45 8.71 3.86 13.65
CA LYS A 45 8.93 3.95 15.11
C LYS A 45 7.94 3.14 15.96
N SER A 46 6.88 2.58 15.36
CA SER A 46 5.87 1.82 16.10
C SER A 46 6.36 0.43 16.53
N GLY A 47 5.74 -0.11 17.59
CA GLY A 47 5.98 -1.49 18.04
C GLY A 47 7.38 -1.78 18.60
N GLY A 48 8.14 -0.77 19.05
CA GLY A 48 9.46 -0.99 19.64
C GLY A 48 10.49 -1.52 18.63
N GLN A 49 10.63 -0.85 17.47
CA GLN A 49 11.48 -1.17 16.32
C GLN A 49 10.90 -2.18 15.30
N LEU A 50 9.82 -2.89 15.63
CA LEU A 50 9.13 -3.77 14.67
C LEU A 50 8.72 -3.04 13.38
N GLY A 51 8.30 -1.76 13.47
CA GLY A 51 7.97 -0.97 12.30
C GLY A 51 9.16 -0.76 11.34
N GLY A 52 10.36 -0.57 11.88
CA GLY A 52 11.58 -0.43 11.09
C GLY A 52 11.93 -1.72 10.35
N ASP A 53 11.88 -2.86 11.04
CA ASP A 53 12.13 -4.17 10.43
C ASP A 53 11.10 -4.51 9.34
N LEU A 54 9.83 -4.14 9.59
CA LEU A 54 8.74 -4.31 8.64
C LEU A 54 8.99 -3.46 7.37
N LEU A 55 9.41 -2.22 7.54
CA LEU A 55 9.73 -1.32 6.43
C LEU A 55 10.80 -1.92 5.51
N VAL A 56 11.89 -2.43 6.10
CA VAL A 56 12.97 -3.09 5.34
C VAL A 56 12.45 -4.32 4.60
N THR A 57 11.67 -5.15 5.28
CA THR A 57 11.12 -6.39 4.71
C THR A 57 10.19 -6.10 3.53
N TYR A 58 9.21 -5.21 3.69
CA TYR A 58 8.28 -4.86 2.61
C TYR A 58 9.01 -4.22 1.42
N ARG A 59 9.98 -3.31 1.66
CA ARG A 59 10.78 -2.70 0.57
C ARG A 59 11.64 -3.73 -0.19
N ALA A 60 12.00 -4.85 0.43
CA ALA A 60 12.73 -5.93 -0.23
C ALA A 60 11.81 -6.83 -1.09
N LEU A 61 10.56 -7.03 -0.67
CA LEU A 61 9.59 -7.87 -1.38
C LEU A 61 8.88 -7.10 -2.50
N LEU A 62 8.63 -5.82 -2.27
CA LEU A 62 7.83 -4.94 -3.10
C LEU A 62 8.68 -3.84 -3.74
N ASN A 63 8.03 -2.98 -4.54
CA ASN A 63 8.67 -1.75 -5.03
C ASN A 63 8.90 -0.79 -3.86
N LYS A 64 10.11 -0.23 -3.73
CA LYS A 64 10.40 0.74 -2.66
C LYS A 64 9.41 1.92 -2.62
N ASN A 65 8.89 2.34 -3.79
CA ASN A 65 7.96 3.45 -3.91
C ASN A 65 6.53 3.08 -3.50
N GLN A 66 6.22 1.79 -3.32
CA GLN A 66 4.93 1.31 -2.82
C GLN A 66 4.95 1.08 -1.30
N VAL A 67 6.08 1.34 -0.64
CA VAL A 67 6.26 1.17 0.80
C VAL A 67 6.74 2.48 1.42
N ILE A 68 5.78 3.19 2.00
CA ILE A 68 5.92 4.55 2.52
C ILE A 68 6.22 4.48 4.01
N ASP A 69 7.30 5.14 4.43
CA ASP A 69 7.49 5.43 5.84
C ASP A 69 6.70 6.71 6.18
N LEU A 70 5.75 6.60 7.10
CA LEU A 70 4.91 7.70 7.56
C LEU A 70 5.69 8.75 8.36
N LEU A 71 6.95 8.49 8.70
CA LEU A 71 7.86 9.49 9.24
C LEU A 71 8.58 10.30 8.15
N GLU A 72 8.63 9.79 6.93
CA GLU A 72 9.26 10.45 5.77
C GLU A 72 8.24 11.23 4.95
N GLU A 73 7.04 10.66 4.73
CA GLU A 73 6.02 11.25 3.88
C GLU A 73 4.61 11.03 4.46
N ALA A 74 3.79 12.08 4.41
CA ALA A 74 2.44 12.04 4.92
C ALA A 74 1.51 11.27 3.96
N PRO A 75 0.51 10.53 4.47
CA PRO A 75 -0.35 9.71 3.64
C PRO A 75 -1.23 10.53 2.70
N ASP A 76 -1.59 11.77 3.06
CA ASP A 76 -2.33 12.69 2.21
C ASP A 76 -1.55 13.08 0.95
N ASP A 77 -0.28 13.47 1.10
CA ASP A 77 0.59 13.80 -0.03
C ASP A 77 0.74 12.62 -1.01
N VAL A 78 0.93 11.42 -0.47
CA VAL A 78 1.09 10.19 -1.27
C VAL A 78 -0.19 9.86 -2.03
N LEU A 79 -1.33 9.82 -1.32
CA LEU A 79 -2.59 9.42 -1.93
C LEU A 79 -3.08 10.47 -2.93
N HIS A 80 -2.95 11.77 -2.64
CA HIS A 80 -3.24 12.82 -3.61
C HIS A 80 -2.41 12.68 -4.88
N ARG A 81 -1.09 12.48 -4.74
CA ARG A 81 -0.21 12.25 -5.90
C ARG A 81 -0.64 11.04 -6.70
N LEU A 82 -0.93 9.91 -6.03
CA LEU A 82 -1.33 8.67 -6.67
C LEU A 82 -2.63 8.84 -7.47
N TYR A 83 -3.69 9.35 -6.84
CA TYR A 83 -5.00 9.46 -7.49
C TYR A 83 -5.00 10.50 -8.63
N LEU A 84 -4.28 11.61 -8.48
CA LEU A 84 -4.12 12.58 -9.58
C LEU A 84 -3.37 11.96 -10.77
N ASN A 85 -2.33 11.15 -10.51
CA ASN A 85 -1.61 10.48 -11.57
C ASN A 85 -2.45 9.39 -12.24
N LEU A 86 -3.21 8.60 -11.46
CA LEU A 86 -4.16 7.62 -12.00
C LEU A 86 -5.20 8.29 -12.89
N GLU A 87 -5.75 9.44 -12.49
CA GLU A 87 -6.69 10.21 -13.31
C GLU A 87 -6.04 10.69 -14.63
N LYS A 88 -4.84 11.28 -14.56
CA LYS A 88 -4.06 11.69 -15.74
C LYS A 88 -3.83 10.51 -16.68
N LEU A 89 -3.44 9.36 -16.16
CA LEU A 89 -3.14 8.16 -16.97
C LEU A 89 -4.40 7.55 -17.59
N LYS A 90 -5.51 7.48 -16.85
CA LYS A 90 -6.82 7.08 -17.40
C LYS A 90 -7.25 7.99 -18.56
N ASN A 91 -7.09 9.30 -18.40
CA ASN A 91 -7.41 10.28 -19.45
C ASN A 91 -6.52 10.13 -20.69
N ASN A 92 -5.30 9.64 -20.53
CA ASN A 92 -4.37 9.33 -21.62
C ASN A 92 -4.57 7.93 -22.23
N GLY A 93 -5.57 7.18 -21.78
CA GLY A 93 -5.92 5.86 -22.31
C GLY A 93 -5.17 4.68 -21.69
N ASP A 94 -4.50 4.88 -20.56
CA ASP A 94 -3.85 3.78 -19.83
C ASP A 94 -4.89 2.88 -19.15
N LYS A 95 -5.05 1.66 -19.66
CA LYS A 95 -5.96 0.65 -19.12
C LYS A 95 -5.50 0.10 -17.77
N LEU A 96 -4.19 0.08 -17.52
CA LEU A 96 -3.63 -0.42 -16.27
C LEU A 96 -4.00 0.51 -15.11
N ALA A 97 -4.02 1.82 -15.35
CA ALA A 97 -4.41 2.79 -14.33
C ALA A 97 -5.84 2.56 -13.81
N LEU A 98 -6.79 2.23 -14.71
CA LEU A 98 -8.15 1.89 -14.33
C LEU A 98 -8.20 0.62 -13.46
N ILE A 99 -7.54 -0.45 -13.91
CA ILE A 99 -7.51 -1.74 -13.19
C ILE A 99 -6.84 -1.59 -11.82
N LEU A 100 -5.76 -0.79 -11.75
CA LEU A 100 -5.05 -0.53 -10.50
C LEU A 100 -5.92 0.23 -9.50
N GLU A 101 -6.64 1.27 -9.94
CA GLU A 101 -7.55 2.02 -9.07
C GLU A 101 -8.66 1.12 -8.50
N GLU A 102 -9.25 0.25 -9.31
CA GLU A 102 -10.31 -0.68 -8.89
C GLU A 102 -9.82 -1.78 -7.95
N ARG A 103 -8.55 -2.19 -8.07
CA ARG A 103 -7.99 -3.33 -7.33
C ARG A 103 -7.02 -2.94 -6.22
N LEU A 104 -6.79 -1.64 -6.03
CA LEU A 104 -5.85 -1.12 -5.05
C LEU A 104 -6.24 -1.57 -3.65
N ARG A 105 -5.25 -2.08 -2.91
CA ARG A 105 -5.37 -2.41 -1.50
C ARG A 105 -4.33 -1.63 -0.73
N ILE A 106 -4.71 -1.20 0.47
CA ILE A 106 -3.81 -0.45 1.34
C ILE A 106 -3.54 -1.26 2.61
N ILE A 107 -2.28 -1.31 3.01
CA ILE A 107 -1.86 -1.84 4.30
C ILE A 107 -1.33 -0.68 5.15
N VAL A 108 -1.73 -0.60 6.41
CA VAL A 108 -1.17 0.36 7.37
C VAL A 108 -0.63 -0.34 8.59
N ALA A 109 0.67 -0.16 8.84
CA ALA A 109 1.35 -0.74 9.99
C ALA A 109 1.71 0.33 11.03
N GLY A 110 1.16 0.18 12.23
CA GLY A 110 1.29 1.16 13.30
C GLY A 110 0.34 0.89 14.45
N GLY A 111 0.25 1.83 15.38
CA GLY A 111 -0.79 1.83 16.42
C GLY A 111 -2.11 2.42 15.93
N ASP A 112 -3.10 2.46 16.83
CA ASP A 112 -4.44 2.99 16.56
C ASP A 112 -4.42 4.40 15.94
N GLY A 113 -3.56 5.30 16.43
CA GLY A 113 -3.42 6.66 15.90
C GLY A 113 -2.88 6.71 14.46
N THR A 114 -2.00 5.79 14.08
CA THR A 114 -1.47 5.68 12.72
C THR A 114 -2.54 5.19 11.75
N ALA A 115 -3.27 4.14 12.12
CA ALA A 115 -4.37 3.64 11.31
C ALA A 115 -5.51 4.68 11.20
N GLY A 116 -5.89 5.32 12.31
CA GLY A 116 -6.90 6.37 12.32
C GLY A 116 -6.54 7.58 11.46
N TRP A 117 -5.27 7.98 11.46
CA TRP A 117 -4.79 9.06 10.58
C TRP A 117 -4.97 8.71 9.10
N LEU A 118 -4.53 7.53 8.66
CA LEU A 118 -4.70 7.10 7.27
C LEU A 118 -6.17 6.96 6.88
N LEU A 119 -6.99 6.37 7.76
CA LEU A 119 -8.44 6.25 7.53
C LEU A 119 -9.12 7.61 7.37
N GLY A 120 -8.71 8.60 8.17
CA GLY A 120 -9.17 9.98 8.05
C GLY A 120 -8.84 10.57 6.68
N VAL A 121 -7.58 10.44 6.24
CA VAL A 121 -7.15 10.91 4.92
C VAL A 121 -7.95 10.25 3.79
N VAL A 122 -8.12 8.92 3.82
CA VAL A 122 -8.90 8.21 2.79
C VAL A 122 -10.37 8.66 2.78
N SER A 123 -10.94 8.93 3.96
CA SER A 123 -12.29 9.50 4.08
C SER A 123 -12.38 10.90 3.46
N ASP A 124 -11.37 11.75 3.67
CA ASP A 124 -11.33 13.12 3.16
C ASP A 124 -11.19 13.21 1.64
N LEU A 125 -10.59 12.18 1.01
CA LEU A 125 -10.49 12.07 -0.45
C LEU A 125 -11.85 11.88 -1.15
N LYS A 126 -12.92 11.50 -0.41
CA LYS A 126 -14.28 11.33 -0.94
C LYS A 126 -14.35 10.46 -2.21
N LEU A 127 -13.54 9.40 -2.24
CA LEU A 127 -13.50 8.43 -3.32
C LEU A 127 -14.87 7.76 -3.45
N SER A 128 -15.34 7.56 -4.70
CA SER A 128 -16.59 6.83 -4.95
C SER A 128 -16.51 5.37 -4.50
N GLN A 129 -15.31 4.79 -4.59
CA GLN A 129 -14.97 3.45 -4.13
C GLN A 129 -13.63 3.54 -3.39
N PRO A 130 -13.62 3.72 -2.05
CA PRO A 130 -12.38 3.71 -1.30
C PRO A 130 -11.74 2.32 -1.33
N PRO A 131 -10.40 2.21 -1.44
CA PRO A 131 -9.72 0.92 -1.47
C PRO A 131 -9.88 0.19 -0.12
N PRO A 132 -9.90 -1.15 -0.10
CA PRO A 132 -9.83 -1.92 1.13
C PRO A 132 -8.55 -1.58 1.91
N ILE A 133 -8.68 -1.45 3.23
CA ILE A 133 -7.56 -1.11 4.13
C ILE A 133 -7.42 -2.19 5.19
N ALA A 134 -6.25 -2.81 5.24
CA ALA A 134 -5.86 -3.74 6.31
C ALA A 134 -4.92 -3.03 7.28
N THR A 135 -5.14 -3.21 8.59
CA THR A 135 -4.21 -2.70 9.61
C THR A 135 -3.31 -3.82 10.10
N VAL A 136 -2.03 -3.50 10.27
CA VAL A 136 -1.03 -4.34 10.92
C VAL A 136 -0.73 -3.70 12.28
N PRO A 137 -1.30 -4.24 13.37
CA PRO A 137 -1.12 -3.66 14.69
C PRO A 137 0.35 -3.75 15.13
N LEU A 138 0.99 -2.60 15.32
CA LEU A 138 2.34 -2.49 15.85
C LEU A 138 2.31 -1.77 17.20
N GLY A 139 1.99 -2.51 18.26
CA GLY A 139 1.95 -1.97 19.62
C GLY A 139 1.10 -2.80 20.59
N THR A 140 0.93 -2.28 21.81
CA THR A 140 0.13 -2.86 22.89
C THR A 140 -1.34 -2.40 22.89
N GLY A 141 -1.66 -1.30 22.21
CA GLY A 141 -3.03 -0.81 22.00
C GLY A 141 -3.52 -1.15 20.61
N ASN A 142 -4.19 -2.30 20.49
CA ASN A 142 -4.69 -2.86 19.22
C ASN A 142 -6.23 -2.83 19.21
N ASN A 143 -6.81 -1.69 19.54
CA ASN A 143 -8.25 -1.59 19.69
C ASN A 143 -8.96 -1.55 18.34
N LEU A 144 -8.30 -1.04 17.29
CA LEU A 144 -8.86 -1.04 15.93
C LEU A 144 -9.12 -2.47 15.39
N PRO A 145 -8.15 -3.39 15.32
CA PRO A 145 -8.43 -4.77 14.90
C PRO A 145 -9.52 -5.45 15.75
N PHE A 146 -9.57 -5.16 17.06
CA PHE A 146 -10.60 -5.68 17.95
C PHE A 146 -11.99 -5.12 17.65
N SER A 147 -12.09 -3.81 17.36
CA SER A 147 -13.35 -3.12 17.10
C SER A 147 -13.93 -3.45 15.72
N PHE A 148 -13.08 -3.84 14.76
CA PHE A 148 -13.48 -4.31 13.44
C PHE A 148 -13.67 -5.83 13.36
N GLY A 149 -13.53 -6.56 14.48
CA GLY A 149 -13.75 -8.01 14.54
C GLY A 149 -12.65 -8.87 13.92
N TRP A 150 -11.43 -8.32 13.74
CA TRP A 150 -10.30 -9.00 13.09
C TRP A 150 -9.53 -9.95 14.00
N VAL A 151 -10.12 -10.37 15.12
CA VAL A 151 -9.51 -11.37 16.02
C VAL A 151 -10.03 -12.75 15.64
N GLY A 152 -9.29 -13.40 14.73
CA GLY A 152 -9.59 -14.75 14.25
C GLY A 152 -9.36 -14.83 12.74
N GLU A 153 -8.15 -15.22 12.36
CA GLU A 153 -7.66 -15.32 10.97
C GLU A 153 -7.62 -13.96 10.24
N ILE A 154 -6.40 -13.46 10.03
CA ILE A 154 -6.11 -12.50 8.97
C ILE A 154 -6.45 -13.23 7.66
N LEU A 155 -7.66 -13.03 7.14
CA LEU A 155 -7.94 -13.35 5.75
C LEU A 155 -7.18 -12.34 4.90
N LEU A 156 -5.98 -12.73 4.48
CA LEU A 156 -5.37 -12.17 3.28
C LEU A 156 -6.30 -12.54 2.12
N LEU A 157 -7.21 -11.63 1.79
CA LEU A 157 -8.00 -11.69 0.54
C LEU A 157 -7.14 -11.35 -0.66
#